data_AF-A0A3R7RQU5-F1
#
_entry.id   AF-A0A3R7RQU5-F1
#
_cell.length_a   1.000
_cell.length_b   1.000
_cell.length_c   1.000
_cell.angle_alpha   90.00
_cell.angle_beta   90.00
_cell.angle_gamma   90.00
#
_symmetry.space_group_name_H-M   'P 1'
#
loop_
_entity.id
_entity.type
_entity.pdbx_description
1 polymer ?
#
loop_
_entity_poly.entity_id
_entity_poly.type
_entity_poly.pdbx_seq_one_letter_code
_entity_poly.pdbx_strand_id
1 'polypeptide(L)' 'MLKAATEGSLAREGRVDEDDLLRAALSAWADQTKELLMWLESQGDEVSRTRTPKQVMALGSLRTHMVMSLKALKYAES' A
#
# COMPACT_ATOMS: atom_id res chain seq x y z
N MET A 1 -18.24 -33.35 -26.77
CA MET A 1 -16.80 -33.07 -26.64
C MET A 1 -16.49 -31.58 -26.74
N LEU A 2 -16.93 -30.84 -27.78
CA LEU A 2 -16.64 -29.39 -27.89
C LEU A 2 -17.27 -28.53 -26.78
N LYS A 3 -18.52 -28.81 -26.38
CA LYS A 3 -19.27 -27.99 -25.40
C LYS A 3 -18.63 -27.93 -23.99
N ALA A 4 -18.09 -29.06 -23.52
CA ALA A 4 -17.43 -29.16 -22.22
C ALA A 4 -16.06 -28.42 -22.20
N ALA A 5 -15.39 -28.33 -23.34
CA ALA A 5 -14.16 -27.56 -23.48
C ALA A 5 -14.43 -26.04 -23.47
N THR A 6 -15.57 -25.59 -24.03
CA THR A 6 -15.96 -24.18 -24.01
C THR A 6 -16.45 -23.72 -22.63
N GLU A 7 -17.17 -24.57 -21.91
CA GLU A 7 -17.62 -24.30 -20.53
C GLU A 7 -16.46 -24.24 -19.54
N GLY A 8 -15.44 -25.10 -19.70
CA GLY A 8 -14.21 -25.04 -18.91
C GLY A 8 -13.31 -23.83 -19.23
N SER A 9 -13.39 -23.29 -20.45
CA SER A 9 -12.65 -22.10 -20.88
C SER A 9 -13.27 -20.81 -20.33
N LEU A 10 -14.61 -20.69 -20.39
CA LEU A 10 -15.36 -19.53 -19.87
C LEU A 10 -15.34 -19.45 -18.33
N ALA A 11 -15.30 -20.59 -17.63
CA ALA A 11 -15.18 -20.62 -16.18
C ALA A 11 -13.80 -20.13 -15.68
N ARG A 12 -12.78 -20.14 -16.55
CA ARG A 12 -11.43 -19.68 -16.25
C ARG A 12 -11.24 -18.17 -16.50
N GLU A 13 -12.04 -17.59 -17.38
CA GLU A 13 -11.99 -16.16 -17.74
C GLU A 13 -12.70 -15.23 -16.72
N GLY A 14 -13.47 -15.79 -15.78
CA GLY A 14 -14.26 -15.01 -14.81
C GLY A 14 -13.77 -15.01 -13.37
N ARG A 15 -12.71 -15.76 -13.03
CA ARG A 15 -12.11 -15.71 -11.68
C ARG A 15 -10.99 -14.70 -11.69
N VAL A 16 -11.31 -13.50 -11.21
CA VAL A 16 -10.28 -12.56 -10.78
C VAL A 16 -9.41 -13.29 -9.75
N ASP A 17 -8.11 -13.35 -10.01
CA ASP A 17 -7.17 -13.94 -9.06
C ASP A 17 -7.13 -13.05 -7.82
N GLU A 18 -7.53 -13.60 -6.67
CA GLU A 18 -7.53 -12.89 -5.39
C GLU A 18 -6.11 -12.45 -5.01
N ASP A 19 -5.08 -13.19 -5.45
CA ASP A 19 -3.68 -12.81 -5.27
C ASP A 19 -3.33 -11.58 -6.10
N ASP A 20 -3.79 -11.50 -7.35
CA ASP A 20 -3.57 -10.33 -8.21
C ASP A 20 -4.27 -9.08 -7.65
N LEU A 21 -5.48 -9.22 -7.12
CA LEU A 21 -6.17 -8.12 -6.44
C LEU A 21 -5.42 -7.65 -5.19
N LEU A 22 -4.93 -8.59 -4.39
CA LEU A 22 -4.15 -8.27 -3.20
C LEU A 22 -2.86 -7.54 -3.56
N ARG A 23 -2.11 -8.03 -4.57
CA ARG A 23 -0.91 -7.36 -5.09
C ARG A 23 -1.21 -5.94 -5.59
N ALA A 24 -2.30 -5.76 -6.34
CA ALA A 24 -2.70 -4.44 -6.82
C ALA A 24 -3.02 -3.48 -5.65
N ALA A 25 -3.74 -3.96 -4.63
CA ALA A 25 -4.07 -3.18 -3.45
C ALA A 25 -2.82 -2.79 -2.64
N LEU A 26 -1.88 -3.73 -2.46
CA LEU A 26 -0.61 -3.48 -1.76
C LEU A 26 0.28 -2.50 -2.53
N SER A 27 0.36 -2.61 -3.86
CA SER A 27 1.09 -1.66 -4.70
C SER A 27 0.50 -0.25 -4.58
N ALA A 28 -0.83 -0.11 -4.67
CA ALA A 28 -1.49 1.18 -4.52
C ALA A 28 -1.25 1.80 -3.13
N TRP A 29 -1.32 0.98 -2.07
CA TRP A 29 -1.01 1.41 -0.72
C TRP A 29 0.46 1.86 -0.58
N ALA A 30 1.40 1.15 -1.21
CA ALA A 30 2.81 1.49 -1.17
C ALA A 30 3.08 2.87 -1.79
N ASP A 31 2.46 3.16 -2.93
CA ASP A 31 2.64 4.43 -3.64
C ASP A 31 2.03 5.61 -2.86
N GLN A 32 0.81 5.44 -2.35
CA GLN A 32 0.19 6.44 -1.47
C GLN A 32 1.01 6.70 -0.20
N THR A 33 1.60 5.66 0.38
CA THR A 33 2.45 5.78 1.58
C THR A 33 3.74 6.55 1.28
N LYS A 34 4.37 6.32 0.12
CA LYS A 34 5.56 7.09 -0.31
C LYS A 34 5.23 8.56 -0.52
N GLU A 35 4.12 8.88 -1.18
CA GLU A 35 3.67 10.26 -1.37
C GLU A 35 3.42 10.98 -0.05
N LEU A 36 2.74 10.32 0.90
CA LEU A 36 2.51 10.88 2.23
C LEU A 36 3.82 11.13 2.99
N LEU A 37 4.79 10.21 2.89
CA LEU A 37 6.11 10.38 3.50
C LEU A 37 6.84 11.61 2.94
N MET A 38 6.83 11.79 1.61
CA MET A 38 7.41 12.96 0.96
C MET A 38 6.72 14.25 1.40
N TRP A 39 5.40 14.23 1.52
CA TRP A 39 4.65 15.39 2.00
C TRP A 39 5.00 15.73 3.45
N LEU A 40 5.03 14.75 4.35
CA LEU A 40 5.44 14.97 5.74
C LEU A 40 6.86 15.54 5.87
N GLU A 41 7.78 15.10 5.02
CA GLU A 41 9.14 15.65 4.95
C GLU A 41 9.15 17.11 4.48
N SER A 42 8.31 17.45 3.48
CA SER A 42 8.19 18.82 2.97
C SER A 42 7.61 19.83 3.98
N GLN A 43 6.85 19.34 4.96
CA GLN A 43 6.14 20.17 5.94
C GLN A 43 6.94 20.42 7.25
N GLY A 44 8.21 20.02 7.31
CA GLY A 44 9.00 19.90 8.55
C GLY A 44 8.87 21.06 9.54
N ASP A 45 9.16 22.28 9.11
CA ASP A 45 9.11 23.46 9.99
C ASP A 45 7.68 23.86 10.37
N GLU A 46 6.72 23.67 9.46
CA GLU A 46 5.33 24.08 9.64
C GLU A 46 4.57 23.16 10.60
N VAL A 47 4.91 21.86 10.58
CA VAL A 47 4.42 20.86 11.54
C VAL A 47 4.82 21.21 12.97
N SER A 48 6.05 21.72 13.17
CA SER A 48 6.54 22.11 14.50
C SER A 48 5.85 23.38 15.05
N ARG A 49 5.38 24.27 14.17
CA ARG A 49 4.76 25.55 14.52
C ARG A 49 3.28 25.46 14.82
N THR A 50 2.58 24.52 14.19
CA THR A 50 1.11 24.41 14.23
C THR A 50 0.60 23.29 15.14
N ARG A 51 1.50 22.46 15.68
CA ARG A 51 1.14 21.28 16.47
C ARG A 51 1.77 21.28 17.85
N THR A 52 1.09 20.61 18.78
CA THR A 52 1.62 20.35 20.12
C THR A 52 2.81 19.36 20.06
N PRO A 53 3.72 19.37 21.04
CA PRO A 53 4.81 18.40 21.12
C PRO A 53 4.35 16.94 21.02
N LYS A 54 3.23 16.59 21.66
CA LYS A 54 2.64 15.24 21.60
C LYS A 54 2.24 14.84 20.18
N GLN A 55 1.67 15.77 19.41
CA GLN A 55 1.30 15.53 18.01
C GLN A 55 2.52 15.40 17.11
N VAL A 56 3.57 16.22 17.32
CA VAL A 56 4.84 16.10 16.59
C VAL A 56 5.48 14.73 16.83
N MET A 57 5.54 14.29 18.09
CA MET A 57 6.04 12.94 18.41
C MET A 57 5.21 11.83 17.77
N ALA A 58 3.88 11.94 17.80
CA ALA A 58 2.99 10.96 17.18
C ALA A 58 3.23 10.85 15.67
N LEU A 59 3.46 11.98 14.97
CA LEU A 59 3.82 11.98 13.55
C LEU A 59 5.19 11.34 13.30
N GLY A 60 6.17 11.58 14.18
CA GLY A 60 7.46 10.90 14.13
C GLY A 60 7.33 9.39 14.25
N SER A 61 6.53 8.91 15.22
CA SER A 61 6.22 7.49 15.38
C SER A 61 5.50 6.92 14.15
N LEU A 62 4.51 7.63 13.61
CA LEU A 62 3.77 7.22 12.42
C LEU A 62 4.70 7.05 11.20
N ARG A 63 5.59 8.02 10.97
CA ARG A 63 6.60 7.96 9.90
C ARG A 63 7.46 6.70 9.99
N THR A 64 7.94 6.38 11.19
CA THR A 64 8.74 5.17 11.44
C THR A 64 7.97 3.90 11.06
N HIS A 65 6.70 3.79 11.46
CA HIS A 65 5.87 2.62 11.14
C HIS A 65 5.61 2.50 9.63
N MET A 66 5.33 3.60 8.94
CA MET A 66 5.14 3.58 7.48
C MET A 66 6.38 3.08 6.74
N VAL A 67 7.57 3.55 7.12
CA VAL A 67 8.83 3.06 6.54
C VAL A 67 9.05 1.57 6.82
N MET A 68 8.73 1.11 8.04
CA MET A 68 8.82 -0.31 8.38
C MET A 68 7.85 -1.16 7.56
N SER A 69 6.60 -0.72 7.41
CA SER A 69 5.59 -1.42 6.61
C SER A 69 5.97 -1.50 5.12
N LEU A 70 6.55 -0.44 4.54
CA LEU A 70 7.08 -0.48 3.17
C LEU A 70 8.22 -1.50 3.02
N LYS A 71 9.12 -1.60 4.02
CA LYS A 71 10.18 -2.62 4.02
C LYS A 71 9.58 -4.03 4.10
N ALA A 72 8.62 -4.24 5.00
CA ALA A 72 7.95 -5.52 5.14
C ALA A 72 7.23 -5.94 3.85
N LEU A 73 6.56 -4.99 3.18
CA LEU A 73 5.91 -5.24 1.90
C LEU A 73 6.91 -5.65 0.81
N LYS A 74 8.04 -4.95 0.70
CA LYS A 74 9.10 -5.32 -0.25
C LYS A 74 9.59 -6.77 -0.05
N TYR A 75 9.68 -7.23 1.20
CA TYR A 75 10.04 -8.62 1.51
C TYR A 75 8.92 -9.60 1.19
N ALA A 76 7.65 -9.21 1.34
CA ALA A 76 6.51 -10.05 0.99
C ALA A 76 6.32 -10.23 -0.52
N GLU A 77 6.83 -9.30 -1.33
CA GLU A 77 6.80 -9.34 -2.80
C GLU A 77 8.03 -10.02 -3.44
N SER A 78 9.05 -10.36 -2.65
CA SER A 78 10.30 -11.00 -3.09
C SER A 78 10.21 -12.52 -3.09
#